data_AF-A0A951LNX7-F1
#
_entry.id   AF-A0A951LNX7-F1
#
_cell.length_a   1.000
_cell.length_b   1.000
_cell.length_c   1.000
_cell.angle_alpha   90.00
_cell.angle_beta   90.00
_cell.angle_gamma   90.00
#
_symmetry.space_group_name_H-M   'P 1'
#
loop_
_entity.id
_entity.type
_entity.pdbx_description
1 polymer ?
#
loop_
_entity_poly.entity_id
_entity_poly.type
_entity_poly.pdbx_seq_one_letter_code
_entity_poly.pdbx_strand_id
1 'polypeptide(L)' 'MRRYRYRTPALTGPWRDSHDDAVSDAVRAKQARRDPDAPSGFEWTVPGEIETRNSEAPATARR' A
#
# COMPACT_ATOMS: atom_id res chain seq x y z
N MET A 1 7.82 -11.07 6.94
CA MET A 1 6.39 -10.68 6.82
C MET A 1 6.26 -9.52 5.85
N ARG A 2 5.38 -9.62 4.85
CA ARG A 2 5.17 -8.54 3.85
C ARG A 2 4.31 -7.44 4.47
N ARG A 3 4.67 -6.19 4.21
CA ARG A 3 3.92 -5.00 4.62
C ARG A 3 3.59 -4.16 3.40
N TYR A 4 2.45 -3.48 3.46
CA TYR A 4 1.88 -2.71 2.36
C TYR A 4 1.55 -1.30 2.83
N ARG A 5 1.77 -0.27 2.01
CA ARG A 5 1.25 1.08 2.27
C ARG A 5 0.96 1.79 0.98
N TYR A 6 0.03 2.74 1.02
CA TYR A 6 -0.17 3.64 -0.11
C TYR A 6 0.88 4.75 -0.12
N ARG A 7 1.31 5.15 -1.31
CA ARG A 7 2.19 6.31 -1.51
C ARG A 7 1.71 7.11 -2.71
N THR A 8 1.53 8.40 -2.49
CA THR A 8 1.28 9.41 -3.52
C THR A 8 2.29 10.55 -3.37
N PRO A 9 2.42 11.46 -4.35
CA PRO A 9 3.29 12.63 -4.24
C PRO A 9 2.98 13.52 -3.03
N ALA A 10 1.71 13.57 -2.61
CA ALA A 10 1.25 14.43 -1.53
C ALA A 10 1.16 13.72 -0.17
N LEU A 11 0.85 12.42 -0.14
CA LEU A 11 0.58 11.68 1.10
C LEU A 11 1.17 10.27 1.07
N THR A 12 1.64 9.82 2.23
CA THR A 12 2.12 8.44 2.42
C THR A 12 1.40 7.83 3.62
N GLY A 13 0.81 6.65 3.41
CA GLY A 13 0.07 5.94 4.44
C GLY A 13 0.95 5.16 5.43
N PRO A 14 0.35 4.69 6.53
CA PRO A 14 1.00 3.75 7.43
C PRO A 14 1.22 2.39 6.76
N TRP A 15 2.20 1.63 7.25
CA TRP A 15 2.38 0.23 6.87
C TRP A 15 1.27 -0.64 7.46
N ARG A 16 0.69 -1.50 6.62
CA ARG A 16 -0.34 -2.48 6.92
C ARG A 16 0.17 -3.87 6.63
N ASP A 17 -0.46 -4.85 7.26
CA ASP A 17 -0.10 -6.26 7.08
C ASP A 17 -0.86 -6.90 5.90
N SER A 18 -1.87 -6.22 5.35
CA SER A 18 -2.60 -6.64 4.16
C SER A 18 -2.59 -5.57 3.05
N HIS A 19 -2.66 -6.03 1.80
CA HIS A 19 -2.76 -5.15 0.64
C HIS A 19 -4.09 -4.38 0.64
N ASP A 20 -5.20 -5.05 0.97
CA ASP A 20 -6.52 -4.42 0.96
C ASP A 20 -6.65 -3.32 2.04
N ASP A 21 -6.00 -3.46 3.20
CA ASP A 21 -5.97 -2.38 4.20
C ASP A 21 -5.23 -1.14 3.67
N ALA A 22 -4.12 -1.32 2.95
CA ALA A 22 -3.38 -0.23 2.35
C ALA A 22 -4.19 0.48 1.24
N VAL A 23 -4.95 -0.28 0.45
CA VAL A 23 -5.89 0.27 -0.55
C VAL A 23 -7.04 1.00 0.13
N SER A 24 -7.64 0.41 1.17
CA SER A 24 -8.72 1.02 1.94
C SER A 24 -8.30 2.34 2.59
N ASP A 25 -7.06 2.43 3.06
CA ASP A 25 -6.47 3.67 3.55
C ASP A 25 -6.33 4.72 2.45
N ALA A 26 -5.87 4.34 1.25
CA ALA A 26 -5.77 5.25 0.10
C ALA A 26 -7.15 5.81 -0.30
N VAL A 27 -8.19 4.96 -0.26
CA VAL A 27 -9.58 5.37 -0.54
C VAL A 27 -10.11 6.31 0.54
N ARG A 28 -9.89 5.99 1.82
CA ARG A 28 -10.26 6.86 2.95
C ARG A 28 -9.57 8.22 2.89
N ALA A 29 -8.30 8.25 2.46
CA ALA A 29 -7.52 9.45 2.25
C ALA A 29 -7.88 10.20 0.95
N LYS A 30 -8.91 9.75 0.21
CA LYS A 30 -9.35 10.32 -1.08
C LYS A 30 -8.24 10.39 -2.13
N GLN A 31 -7.25 9.51 -2.02
CA GLN A 31 -6.17 9.37 -3.01
C GLN A 31 -6.55 8.39 -4.12
N ALA A 32 -7.47 7.47 -3.82
CA ALA A 32 -8.01 6.47 -4.72
C ALA A 32 -9.53 6.35 -4.53
N ARG A 33 -10.19 5.65 -5.46
CA ARG A 33 -11.60 5.27 -5.37
C ARG A 33 -11.75 3.76 -5.62
N ARG A 34 -12.73 3.12 -4.99
CA ARG A 34 -13.11 1.75 -5.35
C ARG A 34 -13.78 1.80 -6.73
N ASP A 35 -13.32 0.91 -7.60
CA ASP A 35 -13.82 0.76 -8.95
C ASP A 35 -13.88 -0.74 -9.24
N PRO A 36 -15.09 -1.33 -9.25
CA PRO A 36 -15.27 -2.76 -9.47
C PRO A 36 -14.94 -3.18 -10.91
N ASP A 37 -14.94 -2.24 -11.86
CA ASP A 37 -14.64 -2.50 -13.26
C ASP A 37 -13.13 -2.42 -13.53
N ALA A 38 -12.36 -1.80 -12.62
CA ALA A 38 -10.91 -1.77 -12.68
C ALA A 38 -10.31 -3.17 -12.36
N PRO A 39 -9.27 -3.62 -13.07
CA PRO A 39 -8.62 -4.92 -12.81
C PRO A 39 -8.11 -5.10 -11.37
N SER A 40 -7.75 -4.00 -10.72
CA SER A 40 -7.28 -3.95 -9.33
C SER A 40 -8.40 -3.80 -8.30
N GLY A 41 -9.66 -3.62 -8.72
CA GLY A 41 -10.79 -3.32 -7.84
C GLY A 41 -10.78 -1.90 -7.25
N PHE A 42 -9.84 -1.06 -7.70
CA PHE A 42 -9.74 0.35 -7.35
C PHE A 42 -8.94 1.09 -8.43
N GLU A 43 -9.16 2.40 -8.50
CA GLU A 43 -8.47 3.32 -9.38
C GLU A 43 -7.88 4.48 -8.58
N TRP A 44 -6.67 4.90 -8.93
CA TRP A 44 -6.01 6.07 -8.35
C TRP A 44 -6.63 7.36 -8.86
N THR A 45 -7.03 8.25 -7.94
CA THR A 45 -7.50 9.60 -8.28
C THR A 45 -6.34 10.54 -8.57
N VAL A 46 -5.20 10.32 -7.90
CA VAL A 46 -3.93 10.99 -8.15
C VAL A 46 -2.84 9.93 -8.37
N PRO A 47 -1.76 10.22 -9.13
CA PRO A 47 -0.68 9.25 -9.32
C PRO A 47 -0.21 8.67 -7.99
N GLY A 48 -0.18 7.35 -7.89
CA GLY A 48 0.13 6.65 -6.65
C GLY A 48 0.36 5.17 -6.87
N GLU A 49 0.89 4.52 -5.84
CA GLU A 49 1.15 3.09 -5.83
C GLU A 49 0.98 2.49 -4.44
N ILE A 50 0.80 1.17 -4.39
CA ILE A 50 0.90 0.40 -3.14
C ILE A 50 2.33 -0.13 -3.04
N GLU A 51 3.12 0.49 -2.18
CA GLU A 51 4.45 0.01 -1.88
C GLU A 51 4.37 -1.30 -1.09
N THR A 52 5.24 -2.25 -1.43
CA THR A 52 5.39 -3.52 -0.70
C THR A 52 6.79 -3.60 -0.11
N ARG A 53 6.87 -3.83 1.19
CA ARG A 53 8.13 -4.12 1.89
C ARG A 53 8.12 -5.56 2.35
N ASN A 54 9.07 -6.36 1.84
CA ASN A 54 9.32 -7.66 2.46
C ASN A 54 10.11 -7.41 3.74
N SER A 55 9.48 -7.59 4.91
CA SER A 55 10.21 -7.64 6.18
C SER A 55 10.84 -9.02 6.27
N GLU A 56 11.87 -9.24 5.48
CA GLU A 56 12.80 -10.35 5.64
C GLU A 56 14.18 -9.75 5.87
N ALA A 57 14.45 -9.52 7.14
CA ALA A 57 15.81 -9.63 7.64
C ALA A 57 15.69 -10.44 8.93
N PRO A 58 15.99 -11.75 8.94
CA PRO A 58 16.71 -12.26 10.08
C PRO A 58 18.04 -11.49 10.11
N ALA A 59 18.09 -10.43 10.91
CA ALA A 59 19.36 -10.02 11.46
C ALA A 59 19.87 -11.22 12.27
N THR A 60 20.77 -12.03 11.69
CA THR A 60 21.91 -12.69 12.35
C THR A 60 22.52 -13.75 11.44
N ALA A 61 23.70 -13.45 10.91
CA ALA A 61 24.88 -14.29 11.10
C ALA A 61 26.04 -13.31 11.37
N ARG A 62 26.23 -12.84 12.61
CA ARG A 62 27.28 -13.34 13.51
C ARG A 62 28.35 -14.18 12.82
N ARG A 63 29.52 -13.58 12.58
CA ARG A 63 30.77 -13.90 13.30
C ARG A 63 31.79 -12.79 13.14
#